data_AF-A0A0S7XAQ4-F1
#
_entry.id   AF-A0A0S7XAQ4-F1
#
_cell.length_a   1.000
_cell.length_b   1.000
_cell.length_c   1.000
_cell.angle_alpha   90.00
_cell.angle_beta   90.00
_cell.angle_gamma   90.00
#
_symmetry.space_group_name_H-M   'P 1'
#
loop_
_entity.id
_entity.type
_entity.pdbx_description
1 polymer ?
#
loop_
_entity_poly.entity_id
_entity_poly.type
_entity_poly.pdbx_seq_one_letter_code
_entity_poly.pdbx_strand_id
1 'polypeptide(L)'
;MARPCYCCLEVVHQWVFNTNKVVLIWLIPLLFLGEGMGEAESLSSLPDPNYSDELPPYICPLIEKVRYIIYPVLGLPTLVVAGERLTAMVSLDDGGKTQDWVIRISTHDRVSQTYTLSDVEYNFSVSSGNYTLTGIVPHQVPREVFDLMITSESSAISDIQPNAVRVITELKHDYRFIHFTDIHVGDPRGYLVPVSEENSKVVTLNSGWYVLSELSFLDPEFILFGGDLVFGGPYFLEYLWAWEILRRFSLPIFMVSGNHDGYASGMGWLRDGLEYWKQVIGPPYYSFNYGDTHHFTCANTYDGTVSQRNGFFFIVQRWGGALSQEQVEWLEEDLKEGSDEGRTSIIVCHHDPRGDIHALGGENNPADEDKDGYAEATEFLDCLYHQEWNDKESGEKMVNIIREINSFSTSDPYLGAISHIFLGHVHSDFVDLDEESDTWWIHTTSAGSARNSSDDFWGYRVIEIENDQIVRVNQTAPEGEEIPPGDDDPTNNQKWDYQSYASYNIFITTTQGSNDGTSSLVVQEVTNHLETSVSGVLKFYMPKVKEEDSEQNNYGYQVSGGSIRQVAKSGIDGNGDKLIFYVETAVDPGETTMVTLEYSKR
;
A
#
# COMPACT_ATOMS: atom_id res chain seq x y z
N MET A 1 -16.63 45.61 44.79
CA MET A 1 -17.26 46.83 44.22
C MET A 1 -16.72 46.97 42.81
N ALA A 2 -17.44 47.13 41.72
CA ALA A 2 -18.85 47.01 41.33
C ALA A 2 -18.83 47.26 39.80
N ARG A 3 -19.45 46.39 38.98
CA ARG A 3 -19.94 46.72 37.62
C ARG A 3 -21.12 47.72 37.73
N PRO A 4 -21.89 48.18 36.70
CA PRO A 4 -22.04 47.80 35.27
C PRO A 4 -22.26 49.02 34.31
N CYS A 5 -22.48 48.89 32.98
CA CYS A 5 -23.76 48.72 32.22
C CYS A 5 -23.40 48.74 30.71
N TYR A 6 -23.89 47.92 29.77
CA TYR A 6 -25.26 47.65 29.24
C TYR A 6 -26.02 48.85 28.64
N CYS A 7 -26.25 48.80 27.30
CA CYS A 7 -27.39 49.33 26.52
C CYS A 7 -27.40 48.51 25.20
N CYS A 8 -28.31 47.56 24.95
CA CYS A 8 -29.75 47.61 24.66
C CYS A 8 -30.11 47.91 23.19
N LEU A 9 -30.79 46.93 22.59
CA LEU A 9 -31.55 46.94 21.33
C LEU A 9 -32.67 47.98 21.32
N GLU A 10 -33.09 48.40 20.13
CA GLU A 10 -34.51 48.58 19.80
C GLU A 10 -34.80 48.32 18.31
N VAL A 11 -35.90 47.59 18.08
CA VAL A 11 -36.51 47.14 16.81
C VAL A 11 -37.76 48.00 16.56
N VAL A 12 -38.17 48.28 15.31
CA VAL A 12 -39.59 48.25 14.83
C VAL A 12 -39.68 48.42 13.29
N HIS A 13 -40.23 47.37 12.64
CA HIS A 13 -41.15 47.23 11.47
C HIS A 13 -41.32 48.32 10.38
N GLN A 14 -41.41 47.94 9.07
CA GLN A 14 -42.66 47.49 8.37
C GLN A 14 -42.49 47.23 6.83
N TRP A 15 -42.88 46.01 6.36
CA TRP A 15 -43.66 45.60 5.12
C TRP A 15 -43.13 46.00 3.70
N VAL A 16 -43.08 45.20 2.61
CA VAL A 16 -43.90 44.09 2.02
C VAL A 16 -43.17 43.42 0.82
N PHE A 17 -43.28 42.07 0.73
CA PHE A 17 -43.21 41.12 -0.41
C PHE A 17 -42.34 41.37 -1.66
N ASN A 18 -41.42 40.44 -2.02
CA ASN A 18 -41.70 39.31 -2.96
C ASN A 18 -40.47 38.38 -3.20
N THR A 19 -40.77 37.09 -3.41
CA THR A 19 -40.02 36.03 -4.13
C THR A 19 -38.67 35.49 -3.64
N ASN A 20 -38.73 34.27 -3.08
CA ASN A 20 -37.84 33.10 -3.22
C ASN A 20 -36.40 33.32 -3.72
N LYS A 21 -35.44 33.19 -2.81
CA LYS A 21 -34.14 32.53 -2.99
C LYS A 21 -33.53 32.29 -1.60
N VAL A 22 -33.61 31.05 -1.12
CA VAL A 22 -32.84 30.61 0.05
C VAL A 22 -31.43 30.34 -0.47
N VAL A 23 -30.48 31.19 -0.08
CA VAL A 23 -29.06 30.89 -0.20
C VAL A 23 -28.68 30.19 1.09
N LEU A 24 -28.53 28.86 1.04
CA LEU A 24 -27.83 28.11 2.08
C LEU A 24 -26.36 28.51 1.97
N ILE A 25 -25.87 29.24 2.97
CA ILE A 25 -24.43 29.43 3.16
C ILE A 25 -23.94 28.15 3.82
N TRP A 26 -23.28 27.29 3.05
CA TRP A 26 -22.54 26.15 3.57
C TRP A 26 -21.38 26.67 4.42
N LEU A 27 -21.33 26.22 5.68
CA LEU A 27 -20.17 26.34 6.54
C LEU A 27 -19.13 25.34 6.03
N ILE A 28 -18.18 25.84 5.25
CA ILE A 28 -16.99 25.12 4.79
C ILE A 28 -16.14 24.78 6.02
N PRO A 29 -15.78 23.51 6.28
CA PRO A 29 -14.73 23.21 7.25
C PRO A 29 -13.42 23.82 6.74
N LEU A 30 -12.69 24.54 7.59
CA LEU A 30 -11.38 25.08 7.22
C LEU A 30 -10.44 23.94 6.82
N LEU A 31 -10.22 23.79 5.52
CA LEU A 31 -9.09 23.07 4.94
C LEU A 31 -7.79 23.78 5.36
N PHE A 32 -6.81 23.01 5.80
CA PHE A 32 -5.46 23.47 6.10
C PHE A 32 -4.77 23.90 4.81
N LEU A 33 -4.93 25.16 4.40
CA LEU A 33 -4.07 25.77 3.40
C LEU A 33 -2.76 26.19 4.06
N GLY A 34 -1.77 25.30 4.02
CA GLY A 34 -0.37 25.66 4.24
C GLY A 34 0.23 26.22 2.95
N GLU A 35 0.54 27.52 2.93
CA GLU A 35 1.27 28.14 1.82
C GLU A 35 2.73 27.63 1.78
N GLY A 36 3.06 26.93 0.68
CA GLY A 36 4.38 26.75 0.06
C GLY A 36 5.66 26.87 0.89
N MET A 37 6.20 25.72 1.29
CA MET A 37 7.64 25.43 1.30
C MET A 37 7.80 24.02 0.74
N GLY A 38 8.57 23.85 -0.34
CA GLY A 38 8.81 22.53 -0.91
C GLY A 38 9.59 21.67 0.06
N GLU A 39 8.93 20.70 0.69
CA GLU A 39 9.56 19.71 1.56
C GLU A 39 8.88 18.34 1.34
N ALA A 40 9.71 17.31 1.20
CA ALA A 40 9.41 16.00 0.62
C ALA A 40 8.43 15.14 1.45
N GLU A 41 7.16 15.54 1.55
CA GLU A 41 6.11 14.70 2.12
C GLU A 41 5.43 13.85 1.05
N SER A 42 5.38 12.53 1.30
CA SER A 42 4.64 11.61 0.41
C SER A 42 3.14 11.62 0.68
N LEU A 43 2.66 11.85 1.90
CA LEU A 43 1.21 11.84 2.18
C LEU A 43 0.53 13.03 1.50
N SER A 44 -0.53 12.76 0.75
CA SER A 44 -1.35 13.80 0.14
C SER A 44 -2.62 14.02 0.96
N SER A 45 -3.37 12.94 1.24
CA SER A 45 -4.62 13.02 2.00
C SER A 45 -4.80 11.85 2.95
N LEU A 46 -5.24 12.16 4.19
CA LEU A 46 -5.70 11.21 5.20
C LEU A 46 -7.06 11.70 5.75
N PRO A 47 -8.19 11.24 5.20
CA PRO A 47 -9.50 11.87 5.45
C PRO A 47 -10.01 11.74 6.87
N ASP A 48 -9.80 10.56 7.47
CA ASP A 48 -10.15 10.29 8.85
C ASP A 48 -8.87 10.02 9.66
N PRO A 49 -8.28 11.01 10.35
CA PRO A 49 -7.12 10.79 11.20
C PRO A 49 -7.47 10.03 12.50
N ASN A 50 -8.75 9.77 12.77
CA ASN A 50 -9.23 9.06 13.94
C ASN A 50 -9.74 7.65 13.59
N TYR A 51 -9.35 7.14 12.42
CA TYR A 51 -9.77 5.83 11.90
C TYR A 51 -9.56 4.67 12.89
N SER A 52 -8.56 4.77 13.76
CA SER A 52 -8.21 3.74 14.75
C SER A 52 -8.83 3.95 16.14
N ASP A 53 -9.82 4.82 16.32
CA ASP A 53 -10.46 5.04 17.63
C ASP A 53 -11.40 3.88 18.01
N GLU A 54 -12.11 3.34 17.03
CA GLU A 54 -13.04 2.22 17.24
C GLU A 54 -12.27 0.90 17.38
N LEU A 55 -12.62 0.13 18.42
CA LEU A 55 -12.00 -1.17 18.68
C LEU A 55 -12.92 -2.29 18.20
N PRO A 56 -12.38 -3.33 17.53
CA PRO A 56 -13.15 -4.50 17.18
C PRO A 56 -13.61 -5.24 18.46
N PRO A 57 -14.73 -5.99 18.40
CA PRO A 57 -15.31 -6.67 19.57
C PRO A 57 -14.34 -7.62 20.30
N TYR A 58 -13.39 -8.19 19.56
CA TYR A 58 -12.32 -9.01 20.08
C TYR A 58 -11.05 -8.65 19.32
N ILE A 59 -9.91 -8.66 20.00
CA ILE A 59 -8.60 -8.50 19.37
C ILE A 59 -7.59 -9.25 20.19
N CYS A 60 -6.70 -9.97 19.52
CA CYS A 60 -5.68 -10.74 20.19
C CYS A 60 -4.73 -9.78 20.92
N PRO A 61 -4.49 -9.94 22.24
CA PRO A 61 -3.59 -9.05 22.98
C PRO A 61 -2.13 -9.06 22.51
N LEU A 62 -1.76 -10.03 21.66
CA LEU A 62 -0.42 -10.16 21.08
C LEU A 62 -0.23 -9.31 19.82
N ILE A 63 -1.29 -8.78 19.22
CA ILE A 63 -1.21 -7.92 18.04
C ILE A 63 -0.88 -6.50 18.50
N GLU A 64 0.19 -5.91 17.97
CA GLU A 64 0.41 -4.47 18.11
C GLU A 64 -0.61 -3.73 17.25
N LYS A 65 -1.18 -2.67 17.81
CA LYS A 65 -2.20 -1.87 17.13
C LYS A 65 -1.64 -0.53 16.72
N VAL A 66 -2.29 0.10 15.75
CA VAL A 66 -2.26 1.56 15.61
C VAL A 66 -2.79 2.16 16.91
N ARG A 67 -1.95 2.93 17.60
CA ARG A 67 -2.26 3.49 18.94
C ARG A 67 -2.10 4.99 18.95
N TYR A 68 -0.87 5.46 19.09
CA TYR A 68 -0.56 6.88 19.13
C TYR A 68 -0.13 7.33 17.73
N ILE A 69 0.77 6.60 17.08
CA ILE A 69 1.20 6.91 15.71
C ILE A 69 0.12 6.45 14.75
N ILE A 70 -0.60 7.40 14.15
CA ILE A 70 -1.67 7.17 13.18
C ILE A 70 -1.19 7.34 11.72
N TYR A 71 -0.04 8.01 11.54
CA TYR A 71 0.69 8.08 10.28
C TYR A 71 2.18 8.35 10.54
N PRO A 72 3.11 7.75 9.78
CA PRO A 72 2.91 6.57 8.94
C PRO A 72 2.67 5.29 9.75
N VAL A 73 2.04 4.29 9.12
CA VAL A 73 1.70 2.98 9.70
C VAL A 73 2.01 1.85 8.71
N LEU A 74 1.85 0.59 9.12
CA LEU A 74 2.24 -0.58 8.32
C LEU A 74 1.66 -0.60 6.89
N GLY A 75 0.37 -0.28 6.74
CA GLY A 75 -0.32 -0.24 5.45
C GLY A 75 -0.36 1.14 4.78
N LEU A 76 0.24 2.16 5.41
CA LEU A 76 0.42 3.51 4.86
C LEU A 76 1.80 4.02 5.29
N PRO A 77 2.88 3.50 4.68
CA PRO A 77 4.22 3.98 4.97
C PRO A 77 4.42 5.39 4.38
N THR A 78 5.48 6.06 4.79
CA THR A 78 5.95 7.29 4.14
C THR A 78 7.21 7.02 3.31
N LEU A 79 7.33 7.72 2.17
CA LEU A 79 8.56 7.78 1.39
C LEU A 79 9.28 9.09 1.74
N VAL A 80 10.55 9.02 2.11
CA VAL A 80 11.34 10.21 2.46
C VAL A 80 12.76 10.11 1.91
N VAL A 81 13.26 11.20 1.35
CA VAL A 81 14.66 11.27 0.88
C VAL A 81 15.58 11.50 2.07
N ALA A 82 16.73 10.80 2.12
CA ALA A 82 17.71 11.01 3.19
C ALA A 82 18.21 12.47 3.21
N GLY A 83 18.07 13.14 4.36
CA GLY A 83 18.36 14.57 4.49
C GLY A 83 17.12 15.46 4.52
N GLU A 84 15.97 14.95 4.08
CA GLU A 84 14.72 15.69 4.05
C GLU A 84 13.91 15.50 5.34
N ARG A 85 12.79 16.22 5.43
CA ARG A 85 11.87 16.16 6.55
C ARG A 85 10.93 14.96 6.41
N LEU A 86 10.82 14.20 7.49
CA LEU A 86 9.78 13.19 7.69
C LEU A 86 8.71 13.78 8.59
N THR A 87 7.45 13.59 8.20
CA THR A 87 6.28 13.95 9.00
C THR A 87 5.57 12.72 9.54
N ALA A 88 5.08 12.84 10.78
CA ALA A 88 4.29 11.83 11.46
C ALA A 88 3.09 12.50 12.16
N MET A 89 1.97 11.80 12.20
CA MET A 89 0.78 12.23 12.95
C MET A 89 0.59 11.34 14.18
N VAL A 90 0.35 11.99 15.32
CA VAL A 90 0.20 11.32 16.62
C VAL A 90 -1.12 11.70 17.26
N SER A 91 -1.99 10.71 17.51
CA SER A 91 -3.23 10.88 18.26
C SER A 91 -2.97 10.95 19.76
N LEU A 92 -3.10 12.17 20.32
CA LEU A 92 -2.92 12.44 21.75
C LEU A 92 -3.63 13.75 22.13
N ASP A 93 -4.86 13.65 22.61
CA ASP A 93 -5.56 14.82 23.13
C ASP A 93 -5.15 15.15 24.57
N ASP A 94 -3.97 15.77 24.73
CA ASP A 94 -3.50 16.33 25.99
C ASP A 94 -3.66 17.87 26.05
N GLY A 95 -4.25 18.47 25.02
CA GLY A 95 -4.39 19.91 24.86
C GLY A 95 -3.09 20.64 24.48
N GLY A 96 -2.18 20.00 23.75
CA GLY A 96 -0.94 20.62 23.27
C GLY A 96 0.16 20.72 24.34
N LYS A 97 0.12 19.87 25.38
CA LYS A 97 1.06 19.96 26.52
C LYS A 97 2.40 19.29 26.25
N THR A 98 2.45 18.29 25.37
CA THR A 98 3.66 17.56 25.04
C THR A 98 4.58 18.38 24.13
N GLN A 99 5.85 18.50 24.50
CA GLN A 99 6.83 19.33 23.78
C GLN A 99 8.19 18.65 23.62
N ASP A 100 8.40 17.50 24.25
CA ASP A 100 9.67 16.76 24.35
C ASP A 100 9.70 15.54 23.42
N TRP A 101 9.11 15.67 22.23
CA TRP A 101 9.03 14.60 21.25
C TRP A 101 10.41 14.16 20.77
N VAL A 102 10.62 12.85 20.73
CA VAL A 102 11.78 12.22 20.10
C VAL A 102 11.30 11.28 19.01
N ILE A 103 11.80 11.48 17.79
CA ILE A 103 11.51 10.64 16.63
C ILE A 103 12.76 9.85 16.27
N ARG A 104 12.59 8.54 16.11
CA ARG A 104 13.65 7.62 15.66
C ARG A 104 13.12 6.71 14.58
N ILE A 105 13.99 6.33 13.67
CA ILE A 105 13.74 5.24 12.72
C ILE A 105 14.70 4.08 13.02
N SER A 106 14.22 2.85 12.96
CA SER A 106 15.03 1.67 13.25
C SER A 106 14.69 0.49 12.37
N THR A 107 15.68 -0.24 11.88
CA THR A 107 15.44 -1.55 11.24
C THR A 107 15.24 -2.61 12.33
N HIS A 108 14.38 -3.59 12.11
CA HIS A 108 14.22 -4.78 12.98
C HIS A 108 14.98 -6.02 12.47
N ASP A 109 15.97 -5.82 11.60
CA ASP A 109 16.88 -6.85 11.11
C ASP A 109 17.73 -7.49 12.23
N ARG A 110 18.37 -8.63 11.92
CA ARG A 110 19.32 -9.33 12.82
C ARG A 110 20.44 -8.43 13.34
N VAL A 111 20.81 -7.45 12.53
CA VAL A 111 21.73 -6.37 12.89
C VAL A 111 21.00 -5.07 12.64
N SER A 112 20.54 -4.45 13.72
CA SER A 112 19.72 -3.26 13.63
C SER A 112 20.56 -1.99 13.45
N GLN A 113 19.97 -1.04 12.73
CA GLN A 113 20.41 0.34 12.59
C GLN A 113 19.33 1.22 13.20
N THR A 114 19.72 2.24 13.94
CA THR A 114 18.78 3.20 14.52
C THR A 114 19.30 4.60 14.31
N TYR A 115 18.43 5.51 13.85
CA TYR A 115 18.77 6.91 13.61
C TYR A 115 17.79 7.81 14.35
N THR A 116 18.32 8.82 15.04
CA THR A 116 17.50 9.87 15.67
C THR A 116 17.35 11.03 14.70
N LEU A 117 16.11 11.46 14.47
CA LEU A 117 15.83 12.63 13.61
C LEU A 117 16.19 13.91 14.37
N SER A 118 16.73 14.90 13.66
CA SER A 118 17.05 16.21 14.23
C SER A 118 15.95 17.23 13.97
N ASP A 119 16.04 18.40 14.61
CA ASP A 119 15.20 19.56 14.34
C ASP A 119 13.70 19.25 14.37
N VAL A 120 13.31 18.48 15.40
CA VAL A 120 11.93 18.04 15.61
C VAL A 120 11.05 19.25 15.94
N GLU A 121 10.10 19.51 15.06
CA GLU A 121 9.03 20.49 15.20
C GLU A 121 7.71 19.76 15.47
N TYR A 122 6.76 20.45 16.11
CA TYR A 122 5.45 19.89 16.38
C TYR A 122 4.36 20.96 16.30
N ASN A 123 3.17 20.54 15.90
CA ASN A 123 1.96 21.36 15.88
C ASN A 123 0.79 20.54 16.45
N PHE A 124 -0.01 21.11 17.35
CA PHE A 124 -1.19 20.45 17.91
C PHE A 124 -2.47 21.02 17.33
N SER A 125 -3.31 20.15 16.78
CA SER A 125 -4.61 20.49 16.21
C SER A 125 -5.73 20.24 17.24
N VAL A 126 -6.30 21.32 17.78
CA VAL A 126 -7.38 21.25 18.77
C VAL A 126 -8.65 20.59 18.20
N SER A 127 -8.90 20.70 16.89
CA SER A 127 -10.10 20.12 16.27
C SER A 127 -10.02 18.61 16.13
N SER A 128 -8.83 18.06 15.89
CA SER A 128 -8.61 16.63 15.71
C SER A 128 -8.11 15.93 16.98
N GLY A 129 -7.50 16.66 17.91
CA GLY A 129 -6.82 16.07 19.07
C GLY A 129 -5.45 15.47 18.74
N ASN A 130 -4.90 15.81 17.57
CA ASN A 130 -3.70 15.17 17.02
C ASN A 130 -2.52 16.14 16.93
N TYR A 131 -1.32 15.60 17.07
CA TYR A 131 -0.07 16.28 16.79
C TYR A 131 0.41 15.94 15.37
N THR A 132 0.91 16.94 14.66
CA THR A 132 1.80 16.74 13.52
C THR A 132 3.23 16.98 14.01
N LEU A 133 4.10 15.99 13.84
CA LEU A 133 5.51 16.04 14.21
C LEU A 133 6.34 15.97 12.93
N THR A 134 7.36 16.82 12.81
CA THR A 134 8.24 16.81 11.64
C THR A 134 9.69 16.85 12.10
N GLY A 135 10.54 15.98 11.56
CA GLY A 135 11.97 15.94 11.89
C GLY A 135 12.84 15.60 10.68
N ILE A 136 14.12 15.96 10.71
CA ILE A 136 15.04 15.74 9.60
C ILE A 136 15.66 14.35 9.69
N VAL A 137 15.52 13.58 8.62
CA VAL A 137 16.19 12.28 8.45
C VAL A 137 17.67 12.53 8.16
N PRO A 138 18.63 11.95 8.90
CA PRO A 138 20.04 12.21 8.64
C PRO A 138 20.49 11.77 7.23
N HIS A 139 21.36 12.55 6.58
CA HIS A 139 21.84 12.25 5.20
C HIS A 139 22.55 10.90 5.05
N GLN A 140 23.13 10.35 6.13
CA GLN A 140 23.83 9.07 6.11
C GLN A 140 22.92 7.84 6.20
N VAL A 141 21.61 8.03 6.37
CA VAL A 141 20.65 6.91 6.46
C VAL A 141 20.61 6.19 5.10
N PRO A 142 20.80 4.86 5.05
CA PRO A 142 20.77 4.12 3.81
C PRO A 142 19.37 4.01 3.22
N ARG A 143 19.29 3.70 1.92
CA ARG A 143 18.02 3.32 1.29
C ARG A 143 17.56 1.99 1.87
N GLU A 144 16.49 2.04 2.64
CA GLU A 144 16.00 0.93 3.45
C GLU A 144 14.59 1.22 3.98
N VAL A 145 13.89 0.19 4.44
CA VAL A 145 12.63 0.31 5.19
C VAL A 145 12.90 0.21 6.69
N PHE A 146 12.33 1.15 7.44
CA PHE A 146 12.49 1.30 8.88
C PHE A 146 11.14 1.29 9.59
N ASP A 147 11.16 0.83 10.84
CA ASP A 147 10.12 1.07 11.82
C ASP A 147 10.23 2.53 12.29
N LEU A 148 9.08 3.18 12.50
CA LEU A 148 9.01 4.51 13.13
C LEU A 148 8.82 4.34 14.65
N MET A 149 9.63 5.02 15.44
CA MET A 149 9.51 5.09 16.90
C MET A 149 9.32 6.53 17.34
N ILE A 150 8.25 6.79 18.10
CA ILE A 150 7.98 8.09 18.71
C ILE A 150 7.86 7.92 20.22
N THR A 151 8.58 8.77 20.96
CA THR A 151 8.57 8.77 22.42
C THR A 151 8.45 10.18 22.99
N SER A 152 7.85 10.30 24.18
CA SER A 152 7.87 11.49 25.03
C SER A 152 7.98 11.06 26.49
N GLU A 153 8.93 11.63 27.22
CA GLU A 153 9.09 11.34 28.65
C GLU A 153 7.98 12.02 29.47
N SER A 154 7.66 13.28 29.14
CA SER A 154 6.69 14.09 29.88
C SER A 154 5.28 13.50 29.85
N SER A 155 4.90 12.89 28.73
CA SER A 155 3.61 12.24 28.53
C SER A 155 3.64 10.72 28.71
N ALA A 156 4.81 10.15 29.03
CA ALA A 156 5.03 8.71 29.17
C ALA A 156 4.57 7.89 27.95
N ILE A 157 4.83 8.43 26.75
CA ILE A 157 4.47 7.82 25.48
C ILE A 157 5.66 7.09 24.90
N SER A 158 5.41 5.89 24.38
CA SER A 158 6.32 5.13 23.55
C SER A 158 5.48 4.30 22.60
N ASP A 159 5.66 4.53 21.30
CA ASP A 159 4.94 3.80 20.26
C ASP A 159 5.86 3.49 19.08
N ILE A 160 5.58 2.39 18.40
CA ILE A 160 6.37 1.89 17.27
C ILE A 160 5.41 1.45 16.17
N GLN A 161 5.67 1.86 14.93
CA GLN A 161 4.99 1.36 13.75
C GLN A 161 5.98 0.62 12.85
N PRO A 162 5.81 -0.69 12.61
CA PRO A 162 6.73 -1.47 11.82
C PRO A 162 6.65 -1.09 10.34
N ASN A 163 7.77 -1.14 9.64
CA ASN A 163 7.86 -0.87 8.19
C ASN A 163 7.24 0.47 7.72
N ALA A 164 7.08 1.43 8.61
CA ALA A 164 6.33 2.64 8.34
C ALA A 164 7.12 3.69 7.54
N VAL A 165 8.44 3.53 7.38
CA VAL A 165 9.29 4.56 6.74
C VAL A 165 10.19 3.94 5.68
N ARG A 166 10.04 4.37 4.43
CA ARG A 166 10.97 4.05 3.35
C ARG A 166 11.87 5.25 3.11
N VAL A 167 13.14 5.09 3.45
CA VAL A 167 14.16 6.07 3.08
C VAL A 167 14.64 5.76 1.67
N ILE A 168 14.59 6.74 0.78
CA ILE A 168 15.07 6.67 -0.60
C ILE A 168 16.23 7.64 -0.82
N THR A 169 16.97 7.45 -1.90
CA THR A 169 18.11 8.31 -2.25
C THR A 169 17.68 9.58 -2.96
N GLU A 170 16.64 9.47 -3.78
CA GLU A 170 16.06 10.54 -4.59
C GLU A 170 14.69 10.07 -5.10
N LEU A 171 13.82 11.01 -5.46
CA LEU A 171 12.62 10.75 -6.25
C LEU A 171 13.04 10.69 -7.73
N LYS A 172 12.63 9.62 -8.42
CA LYS A 172 13.11 9.32 -9.78
C LYS A 172 12.01 9.50 -10.82
N HIS A 173 12.39 9.86 -12.03
CA HIS A 173 11.49 9.78 -13.19
C HIS A 173 11.45 8.38 -13.83
N ASP A 174 12.44 7.55 -13.50
CA ASP A 174 12.55 6.15 -13.91
C ASP A 174 12.59 5.28 -12.66
N TYR A 175 11.54 4.50 -12.42
CA TYR A 175 11.44 3.65 -11.23
C TYR A 175 10.53 2.45 -11.48
N ARG A 176 10.52 1.53 -10.51
CA ARG A 176 9.63 0.37 -10.53
C ARG A 176 8.89 0.26 -9.21
N PHE A 177 7.59 0.06 -9.30
CA PHE A 177 6.77 -0.34 -8.17
C PHE A 177 6.12 -1.69 -8.47
N ILE A 178 5.57 -2.31 -7.43
CA ILE A 178 4.89 -3.60 -7.54
C ILE A 178 3.40 -3.41 -7.30
N HIS A 179 2.55 -4.06 -8.07
CA HIS A 179 1.15 -4.30 -7.71
C HIS A 179 0.93 -5.77 -7.37
N PHE A 180 0.33 -6.06 -6.21
CA PHE A 180 -0.03 -7.43 -5.80
C PHE A 180 -1.31 -7.40 -4.95
N THR A 181 -2.04 -8.51 -4.87
CA THR A 181 -3.36 -8.56 -4.20
C THR A 181 -3.71 -10.01 -3.83
N ASP A 182 -4.82 -10.21 -3.10
CA ASP A 182 -5.45 -11.50 -2.87
C ASP A 182 -4.50 -12.57 -2.26
N ILE A 183 -3.80 -12.25 -1.17
CA ILE A 183 -3.01 -13.27 -0.45
C ILE A 183 -3.93 -14.29 0.24
N HIS A 184 -5.08 -13.82 0.76
CA HIS A 184 -6.00 -14.57 1.62
C HIS A 184 -5.31 -15.38 2.72
N VAL A 185 -4.57 -14.69 3.60
CA VAL A 185 -3.97 -15.30 4.78
C VAL A 185 -5.04 -16.02 5.60
N GLY A 186 -4.80 -17.31 5.86
CA GLY A 186 -5.71 -18.15 6.63
C GLY A 186 -6.73 -18.95 5.82
N ASP A 187 -6.67 -18.90 4.47
CA ASP A 187 -7.60 -19.62 3.60
C ASP A 187 -7.61 -21.16 3.83
N PRO A 188 -8.71 -21.74 4.35
CA PRO A 188 -8.83 -23.18 4.58
C PRO A 188 -9.00 -23.98 3.28
N ARG A 189 -9.35 -23.35 2.16
CA ARG A 189 -9.41 -24.02 0.84
C ARG A 189 -8.03 -24.55 0.44
N GLY A 190 -6.97 -23.93 1.00
CA GLY A 190 -5.60 -24.42 1.14
C GLY A 190 -5.45 -25.93 1.23
N TYR A 191 -6.28 -26.57 2.04
CA TYR A 191 -6.16 -27.96 2.44
C TYR A 191 -7.08 -28.92 1.67
N LEU A 192 -8.09 -28.39 1.00
CA LEU A 192 -9.26 -29.16 0.56
C LEU A 192 -9.32 -29.31 -0.96
N VAL A 193 -8.69 -28.41 -1.70
CA VAL A 193 -8.77 -28.34 -3.16
C VAL A 193 -7.37 -28.53 -3.75
N PRO A 194 -7.20 -29.41 -4.77
CA PRO A 194 -5.97 -29.52 -5.53
C PRO A 194 -5.59 -28.16 -6.13
N VAL A 195 -4.30 -27.82 -6.07
CA VAL A 195 -3.75 -26.64 -6.76
C VAL A 195 -3.40 -27.01 -8.20
N SER A 196 -3.41 -26.04 -9.11
CA SER A 196 -2.92 -26.21 -10.49
C SER A 196 -1.46 -26.69 -10.50
N GLU A 197 -1.01 -27.28 -11.60
CA GLU A 197 0.37 -27.78 -11.71
C GLU A 197 1.38 -26.62 -11.60
N GLU A 198 1.09 -25.44 -12.16
CA GLU A 198 1.95 -24.26 -12.02
C GLU A 198 2.14 -23.85 -10.56
N ASN A 199 1.07 -23.92 -9.75
CA ASN A 199 1.08 -23.53 -8.33
C ASN A 199 1.49 -24.68 -7.38
N SER A 200 1.64 -25.91 -7.90
CA SER A 200 1.86 -27.12 -7.10
C SER A 200 3.20 -27.18 -6.37
N LYS A 201 4.16 -26.34 -6.77
CA LYS A 201 5.49 -26.24 -6.14
C LYS A 201 5.46 -25.48 -4.80
N VAL A 202 4.33 -24.85 -4.47
CA VAL A 202 4.19 -23.98 -3.29
C VAL A 202 3.38 -24.67 -2.20
N VAL A 203 3.90 -24.67 -0.98
CA VAL A 203 3.08 -24.98 0.19
C VAL A 203 2.18 -23.79 0.44
N THR A 204 0.88 -23.90 0.14
CA THR A 204 -0.09 -22.78 0.20
C THR A 204 0.03 -21.94 1.47
N LEU A 205 0.24 -22.56 2.63
CA LEU A 205 0.32 -21.84 3.91
C LEU A 205 1.46 -20.82 4.00
N ASN A 206 2.45 -20.94 3.13
CA ASN A 206 3.61 -20.07 3.08
C ASN A 206 3.58 -19.16 1.84
N SER A 207 2.43 -19.03 1.15
CA SER A 207 2.27 -18.18 -0.04
C SER A 207 2.81 -16.76 0.21
N GLY A 208 2.25 -16.09 1.22
CA GLY A 208 2.70 -14.78 1.67
C GLY A 208 4.20 -14.71 2.01
N TRP A 209 4.78 -15.76 2.59
CA TRP A 209 6.19 -15.75 2.97
C TRP A 209 7.12 -15.72 1.74
N TYR A 210 6.85 -16.57 0.76
CA TYR A 210 7.73 -16.66 -0.41
C TYR A 210 7.61 -15.43 -1.31
N VAL A 211 6.38 -14.94 -1.56
CA VAL A 211 6.20 -13.72 -2.37
C VAL A 211 6.88 -12.52 -1.71
N LEU A 212 6.70 -12.32 -0.41
CA LEU A 212 7.36 -11.19 0.29
C LEU A 212 8.88 -11.36 0.38
N SER A 213 9.39 -12.60 0.46
CA SER A 213 10.83 -12.87 0.38
C SER A 213 11.41 -12.51 -0.99
N GLU A 214 10.66 -12.80 -2.06
CA GLU A 214 11.03 -12.47 -3.43
C GLU A 214 11.00 -10.95 -3.65
N LEU A 215 9.93 -10.27 -3.24
CA LEU A 215 9.81 -8.81 -3.31
C LEU A 215 10.90 -8.10 -2.49
N SER A 216 11.28 -8.65 -1.34
CA SER A 216 12.39 -8.11 -0.54
C SER A 216 13.73 -8.18 -1.26
N PHE A 217 13.92 -9.14 -2.18
CA PHE A 217 15.10 -9.21 -3.02
C PHE A 217 15.03 -8.25 -4.20
N LEU A 218 13.86 -8.15 -4.86
CA LEU A 218 13.67 -7.20 -5.96
C LEU A 218 13.84 -5.74 -5.51
N ASP A 219 13.58 -5.46 -4.23
CA ASP A 219 13.82 -4.17 -3.58
C ASP A 219 13.18 -3.00 -4.36
N PRO A 220 11.86 -3.06 -4.66
CA PRO A 220 11.16 -2.05 -5.45
C PRO A 220 11.14 -0.68 -4.76
N GLU A 221 10.75 0.36 -5.48
CA GLU A 221 10.62 1.70 -4.91
C GLU A 221 9.57 1.71 -3.79
N PHE A 222 8.39 1.16 -4.10
CA PHE A 222 7.32 0.83 -3.17
C PHE A 222 6.41 -0.26 -3.76
N ILE A 223 5.42 -0.69 -2.97
CA ILE A 223 4.47 -1.72 -3.34
C ILE A 223 3.05 -1.21 -3.10
N LEU A 224 2.14 -1.47 -4.04
CA LEU A 224 0.70 -1.26 -3.95
C LEU A 224 0.01 -2.60 -3.72
N PHE A 225 -0.79 -2.71 -2.65
CA PHE A 225 -1.56 -3.91 -2.33
C PHE A 225 -3.06 -3.68 -2.52
N GLY A 226 -3.64 -4.35 -3.51
CA GLY A 226 -5.02 -4.15 -3.98
C GLY A 226 -6.11 -4.92 -3.21
N GLY A 227 -5.93 -5.21 -1.93
CA GLY A 227 -6.97 -5.86 -1.10
C GLY A 227 -6.90 -7.38 -1.01
N ASP A 228 -7.73 -7.93 -0.13
CA ASP A 228 -7.86 -9.34 0.23
C ASP A 228 -6.59 -9.93 0.86
N LEU A 229 -6.14 -9.24 1.90
CA LEU A 229 -5.02 -9.67 2.73
C LEU A 229 -5.36 -10.95 3.49
N VAL A 230 -6.53 -10.99 4.13
CA VAL A 230 -7.01 -12.13 4.93
C VAL A 230 -8.18 -12.84 4.25
N PHE A 231 -8.47 -14.07 4.67
CA PHE A 231 -9.58 -14.84 4.07
C PHE A 231 -10.98 -14.46 4.59
N GLY A 232 -11.13 -13.65 5.63
CA GLY A 232 -12.47 -13.27 6.11
C GLY A 232 -13.14 -14.33 6.98
N GLY A 233 -12.34 -15.24 7.55
CA GLY A 233 -12.74 -16.24 8.53
C GLY A 233 -12.57 -15.72 9.97
N PRO A 234 -11.69 -16.31 10.80
CA PRO A 234 -11.47 -15.84 12.15
C PRO A 234 -10.47 -14.67 12.17
N TYR A 235 -10.94 -13.43 11.96
CA TYR A 235 -10.08 -12.24 11.89
C TYR A 235 -9.06 -12.09 13.01
N PHE A 236 -9.41 -12.46 14.24
CA PHE A 236 -8.48 -12.37 15.36
C PHE A 236 -7.22 -13.24 15.21
N LEU A 237 -7.26 -14.29 14.39
CA LEU A 237 -6.10 -15.09 14.01
C LEU A 237 -5.53 -14.64 12.67
N GLU A 238 -6.39 -14.39 11.69
CA GLU A 238 -5.94 -14.06 10.33
C GLU A 238 -5.14 -12.76 10.30
N TYR A 239 -5.62 -11.71 10.98
CA TYR A 239 -4.87 -10.45 11.11
C TYR A 239 -3.62 -10.60 11.97
N LEU A 240 -3.61 -11.48 12.98
CA LEU A 240 -2.36 -11.79 13.71
C LEU A 240 -1.33 -12.41 12.78
N TRP A 241 -1.74 -13.39 11.96
CA TRP A 241 -0.84 -14.06 11.02
C TRP A 241 -0.38 -13.12 9.90
N ALA A 242 -1.29 -12.33 9.35
CA ALA A 242 -0.96 -11.35 8.32
C ALA A 242 0.02 -10.31 8.86
N TRP A 243 -0.26 -9.73 10.02
CA TRP A 243 0.64 -8.78 10.67
C TRP A 243 2.01 -9.38 10.97
N GLU A 244 2.07 -10.61 11.50
CA GLU A 244 3.33 -11.33 11.77
C GLU A 244 4.15 -11.58 10.50
N ILE A 245 3.50 -11.83 9.36
CA ILE A 245 4.19 -12.06 8.09
C ILE A 245 4.68 -10.73 7.52
N LEU A 246 3.82 -9.69 7.47
CA LEU A 246 4.13 -8.39 6.89
C LEU A 246 5.27 -7.70 7.66
N ARG A 247 5.22 -7.71 9.00
CA ARG A 247 6.23 -7.04 9.84
C ARG A 247 7.62 -7.67 9.80
N ARG A 248 7.80 -8.83 9.15
CA ARG A 248 9.09 -9.54 9.07
C ARG A 248 9.91 -9.20 7.83
N PHE A 249 9.25 -8.65 6.81
CA PHE A 249 9.90 -8.24 5.58
C PHE A 249 9.97 -6.72 5.56
N SER A 250 11.17 -6.17 5.37
CA SER A 250 11.40 -4.72 5.30
C SER A 250 10.92 -4.18 3.95
N LEU A 251 9.60 -4.07 3.79
CA LEU A 251 8.92 -3.70 2.54
C LEU A 251 7.98 -2.50 2.77
N PRO A 252 7.96 -1.50 1.87
CA PRO A 252 7.03 -0.38 1.97
C PRO A 252 5.78 -0.66 1.15
N ILE A 253 4.71 -1.04 1.84
CA ILE A 253 3.48 -1.50 1.22
C ILE A 253 2.35 -0.51 1.52
N PHE A 254 1.87 0.17 0.49
CA PHE A 254 0.63 0.94 0.51
C PHE A 254 -0.53 -0.02 0.27
N MET A 255 -1.36 -0.21 1.29
CA MET A 255 -2.43 -1.19 1.30
C MET A 255 -3.80 -0.54 1.27
N VAL A 256 -4.72 -1.16 0.53
CA VAL A 256 -6.17 -0.92 0.63
C VAL A 256 -6.89 -2.23 0.91
N SER A 257 -8.05 -2.17 1.56
CA SER A 257 -8.83 -3.37 1.92
C SER A 257 -9.62 -3.93 0.74
N GLY A 258 -9.70 -5.25 0.68
CA GLY A 258 -10.67 -5.97 -0.15
C GLY A 258 -11.93 -6.36 0.63
N ASN A 259 -12.82 -7.13 0.00
CA ASN A 259 -14.05 -7.57 0.66
C ASN A 259 -13.78 -8.60 1.76
N HIS A 260 -12.83 -9.52 1.54
CA HIS A 260 -12.47 -10.52 2.55
C HIS A 260 -11.82 -9.92 3.79
N ASP A 261 -11.24 -8.72 3.70
CA ASP A 261 -10.72 -7.98 4.83
C ASP A 261 -11.83 -7.36 5.69
N GLY A 262 -12.99 -7.13 5.08
CA GLY A 262 -14.03 -6.24 5.59
C GLY A 262 -15.36 -6.89 5.94
N TYR A 263 -15.56 -8.21 5.89
CA TYR A 263 -16.84 -8.81 6.30
C TYR A 263 -17.28 -8.46 7.74
N ALA A 264 -18.59 -8.35 7.98
CA ALA A 264 -19.17 -8.15 9.30
C ALA A 264 -20.05 -9.34 9.75
N SER A 265 -20.27 -9.50 11.05
CA SER A 265 -21.20 -10.50 11.59
C SER A 265 -21.93 -9.99 12.82
N GLY A 266 -23.22 -10.32 12.91
CA GLY A 266 -24.09 -9.84 13.99
C GLY A 266 -24.26 -8.31 13.97
N MET A 267 -24.30 -7.71 12.79
CA MET A 267 -24.29 -6.25 12.58
C MET A 267 -23.06 -5.58 13.20
N GLY A 268 -21.88 -6.16 12.99
CA GLY A 268 -20.60 -5.66 13.51
C GLY A 268 -20.33 -6.02 14.98
N TRP A 269 -21.38 -6.25 15.78
CA TRP A 269 -21.24 -6.53 17.22
C TRP A 269 -20.45 -7.80 17.56
N LEU A 270 -20.50 -8.82 16.70
CA LEU A 270 -19.73 -10.05 16.91
C LEU A 270 -18.36 -9.96 16.25
N ARG A 271 -18.30 -9.28 15.10
CA ARG A 271 -17.11 -9.17 14.26
C ARG A 271 -17.33 -8.08 13.21
N ASP A 272 -16.34 -7.23 13.01
CA ASP A 272 -16.28 -6.32 11.87
C ASP A 272 -14.83 -6.26 11.37
N GLY A 273 -14.58 -6.74 10.15
CA GLY A 273 -13.25 -6.83 9.56
C GLY A 273 -12.57 -5.48 9.35
N LEU A 274 -13.33 -4.44 8.97
CA LEU A 274 -12.77 -3.10 8.78
C LEU A 274 -12.24 -2.52 10.09
N GLU A 275 -12.85 -2.87 11.23
CA GLU A 275 -12.33 -2.47 12.54
C GLU A 275 -11.06 -3.23 12.93
N TYR A 276 -10.82 -4.45 12.41
CA TYR A 276 -9.50 -5.07 12.53
C TYR A 276 -8.49 -4.41 11.60
N TRP A 277 -8.87 -4.11 10.35
CA TRP A 277 -8.01 -3.42 9.37
C TRP A 277 -7.48 -2.10 9.94
N LYS A 278 -8.38 -1.22 10.40
CA LYS A 278 -8.06 0.08 11.02
C LYS A 278 -7.11 -0.04 12.21
N GLN A 279 -7.23 -1.11 12.99
CA GLN A 279 -6.40 -1.31 14.17
C GLN A 279 -5.03 -1.91 13.87
N VAL A 280 -4.87 -2.66 12.78
CA VAL A 280 -3.68 -3.53 12.57
C VAL A 280 -2.88 -3.12 11.34
N ILE A 281 -3.55 -2.62 10.31
CA ILE A 281 -2.97 -2.32 9.00
C ILE A 281 -2.85 -0.80 8.82
N GLY A 282 -3.96 -0.07 8.88
CA GLY A 282 -3.96 1.37 8.67
C GLY A 282 -5.32 1.92 8.23
N PRO A 283 -5.38 3.16 7.73
CA PRO A 283 -6.62 3.77 7.28
C PRO A 283 -7.25 2.99 6.12
N PRO A 284 -8.58 3.01 5.97
CA PRO A 284 -9.27 2.29 4.90
C PRO A 284 -8.99 2.90 3.52
N TYR A 285 -8.88 4.23 3.43
CA TYR A 285 -8.60 4.95 2.18
C TYR A 285 -7.78 6.22 2.48
N TYR A 286 -6.95 6.61 1.53
CA TYR A 286 -5.99 7.72 1.61
C TYR A 286 -5.35 7.97 0.24
N SER A 287 -4.51 9.00 0.13
CA SER A 287 -3.70 9.25 -1.06
C SER A 287 -2.28 9.70 -0.72
N PHE A 288 -1.35 9.46 -1.64
CA PHE A 288 0.05 9.84 -1.50
C PHE A 288 0.65 10.24 -2.84
N ASN A 289 1.67 11.09 -2.83
CA ASN A 289 2.41 11.54 -3.99
C ASN A 289 3.77 10.85 -4.07
N TYR A 290 4.22 10.56 -5.29
CA TYR A 290 5.62 10.27 -5.58
C TYR A 290 6.20 11.47 -6.33
N GLY A 291 6.82 12.37 -5.58
CA GLY A 291 7.33 13.64 -6.11
C GLY A 291 6.23 14.56 -6.65
N ASP A 292 6.57 15.31 -7.70
CA ASP A 292 5.68 16.25 -8.37
C ASP A 292 5.03 15.66 -9.63
N THR A 293 5.17 14.36 -9.87
CA THR A 293 4.75 13.72 -11.14
C THR A 293 3.55 12.80 -10.97
N HIS A 294 3.50 12.01 -9.89
CA HIS A 294 2.46 11.00 -9.70
C HIS A 294 1.68 11.20 -8.40
N HIS A 295 0.37 11.06 -8.52
CA HIS A 295 -0.57 11.05 -7.41
C HIS A 295 -1.20 9.64 -7.32
N PHE A 296 -1.17 9.02 -6.14
CA PHE A 296 -1.71 7.69 -5.91
C PHE A 296 -2.90 7.77 -4.97
N THR A 297 -4.07 7.31 -5.43
CA THR A 297 -5.30 7.27 -4.64
C THR A 297 -5.63 5.83 -4.28
N CYS A 298 -5.65 5.51 -2.99
CA CYS A 298 -6.00 4.18 -2.47
C CYS A 298 -7.44 4.19 -1.95
N ALA A 299 -8.37 3.59 -2.69
CA ALA A 299 -9.81 3.66 -2.43
C ALA A 299 -10.38 2.36 -1.86
N ASN A 300 -11.03 2.44 -0.69
CA ASN A 300 -11.74 1.32 -0.08
C ASN A 300 -13.06 1.08 -0.82
N THR A 301 -13.01 0.20 -1.82
CA THR A 301 -14.20 -0.23 -2.56
C THR A 301 -15.12 -1.16 -1.78
N TYR A 302 -14.84 -1.46 -0.51
CA TYR A 302 -15.73 -2.23 0.36
C TYR A 302 -16.24 -1.39 1.55
N ASP A 303 -16.48 -0.10 1.31
CA ASP A 303 -16.89 0.92 2.29
C ASP A 303 -18.42 1.03 2.47
N GLY A 304 -19.14 -0.04 2.12
CA GLY A 304 -20.56 -0.17 2.38
C GLY A 304 -20.88 -0.22 3.88
N THR A 305 -22.14 0.06 4.22
CA THR A 305 -22.63 -0.02 5.59
C THR A 305 -22.40 -1.41 6.20
N VAL A 306 -22.26 -1.47 7.54
CA VAL A 306 -22.13 -2.73 8.27
C VAL A 306 -23.23 -3.73 7.91
N SER A 307 -24.45 -3.26 7.63
CA SER A 307 -25.56 -4.12 7.20
C SER A 307 -25.30 -4.77 5.84
N GLN A 308 -24.71 -4.05 4.88
CA GLN A 308 -24.38 -4.59 3.55
C GLN A 308 -23.27 -5.64 3.66
N ARG A 309 -22.28 -5.41 4.52
CA ARG A 309 -21.16 -6.34 4.78
C ARG A 309 -21.53 -7.50 5.71
N ASN A 310 -22.74 -7.52 6.28
CA ASN A 310 -23.10 -8.45 7.33
C ASN A 310 -23.34 -9.87 6.80
N GLY A 311 -22.86 -10.85 7.56
CA GLY A 311 -23.03 -12.26 7.26
C GLY A 311 -22.71 -13.17 8.43
N PHE A 312 -22.47 -14.43 8.09
CA PHE A 312 -21.91 -15.43 8.99
C PHE A 312 -20.58 -15.91 8.44
N PHE A 313 -19.48 -15.50 9.08
CA PHE A 313 -18.13 -15.88 8.67
C PHE A 313 -17.82 -15.36 7.23
N PHE A 314 -17.30 -16.16 6.31
CA PHE A 314 -17.08 -15.73 4.91
C PHE A 314 -18.37 -15.71 4.05
N ILE A 315 -19.52 -16.10 4.62
CA ILE A 315 -20.81 -16.09 3.92
C ILE A 315 -21.54 -14.78 4.26
N VAL A 316 -21.39 -13.78 3.40
CA VAL A 316 -21.95 -12.44 3.59
C VAL A 316 -23.16 -12.17 2.70
N GLN A 317 -23.88 -11.10 2.99
CA GLN A 317 -25.00 -10.66 2.15
C GLN A 317 -24.53 -10.10 0.81
N ARG A 318 -23.37 -9.42 0.79
CA ARG A 318 -22.79 -8.78 -0.39
C ARG A 318 -21.29 -8.94 -0.38
N TRP A 319 -20.75 -9.52 -1.44
CA TRP A 319 -19.31 -9.65 -1.64
C TRP A 319 -18.72 -8.49 -2.41
N GLY A 320 -19.52 -7.80 -3.22
CA GLY A 320 -19.03 -6.75 -4.11
C GLY A 320 -18.98 -5.36 -3.51
N GLY A 321 -18.38 -4.50 -4.31
CA GLY A 321 -17.99 -3.17 -3.92
C GLY A 321 -19.13 -2.18 -3.71
N ALA A 322 -18.84 -1.18 -2.89
CA ALA A 322 -19.63 0.01 -2.62
C ALA A 322 -18.73 1.09 -2.00
N LEU A 323 -19.04 2.36 -2.27
CA LEU A 323 -18.41 3.50 -1.58
C LEU A 323 -19.42 4.20 -0.68
N SER A 324 -18.97 4.66 0.49
CA SER A 324 -19.76 5.59 1.29
C SER A 324 -19.84 6.96 0.60
N GLN A 325 -20.86 7.75 0.95
CA GLN A 325 -20.98 9.11 0.42
C GLN A 325 -19.78 9.99 0.81
N GLU A 326 -19.23 9.80 2.02
CA GLU A 326 -18.06 10.54 2.49
C GLU A 326 -16.82 10.21 1.66
N GLN A 327 -16.60 8.94 1.33
CA GLN A 327 -15.48 8.54 0.48
C GLN A 327 -15.65 9.02 -0.97
N VAL A 328 -16.87 9.05 -1.52
CA VAL A 328 -17.11 9.59 -2.87
C VAL A 328 -16.78 11.09 -2.93
N GLU A 329 -17.22 11.86 -1.92
CA GLU A 329 -16.92 13.29 -1.82
C GLU A 329 -15.41 13.53 -1.70
N TRP A 330 -14.74 12.77 -0.84
CA TRP A 330 -13.29 12.82 -0.73
C TRP A 330 -12.58 12.46 -2.04
N LEU A 331 -13.02 11.39 -2.72
CA LEU A 331 -12.40 10.91 -3.95
C LEU A 331 -12.46 11.96 -5.07
N GLU A 332 -13.58 12.68 -5.19
CA GLU A 332 -13.73 13.77 -6.15
C GLU A 332 -12.75 14.92 -5.84
N GLU A 333 -12.61 15.29 -4.57
CA GLU A 333 -11.70 16.35 -4.13
C GLU A 333 -10.22 15.95 -4.32
N ASP A 334 -9.84 14.73 -3.92
CA ASP A 334 -8.49 14.19 -3.98
C ASP A 334 -7.97 14.10 -5.42
N LEU A 335 -8.73 13.47 -6.31
CA LEU A 335 -8.34 13.31 -7.71
C LEU A 335 -8.28 14.66 -8.44
N LYS A 336 -9.17 15.58 -8.08
CA LYS A 336 -9.14 16.94 -8.61
C LYS A 336 -7.91 17.70 -8.15
N GLU A 337 -7.52 17.58 -6.88
CA GLU A 337 -6.29 18.18 -6.36
C GLU A 337 -5.06 17.66 -7.12
N GLY A 338 -4.94 16.33 -7.28
CA GLY A 338 -3.89 15.71 -8.08
C GLY A 338 -3.85 16.26 -9.53
N SER A 339 -5.02 16.40 -10.16
CA SER A 339 -5.16 16.96 -11.50
C SER A 339 -4.79 18.45 -11.58
N ASP A 340 -5.28 19.27 -10.65
CA ASP A 340 -5.01 20.72 -10.58
C ASP A 340 -3.51 21.01 -10.34
N GLU A 341 -2.80 20.09 -9.68
CA GLU A 341 -1.34 20.15 -9.47
C GLU A 341 -0.53 19.56 -10.65
N GLY A 342 -1.20 19.09 -11.71
CA GLY A 342 -0.56 18.57 -12.92
C GLY A 342 0.00 17.17 -12.79
N ARG A 343 -0.33 16.43 -11.72
CA ARG A 343 0.17 15.06 -11.50
C ARG A 343 -0.67 14.03 -12.25
N THR A 344 0.00 13.04 -12.82
CA THR A 344 -0.69 11.87 -13.35
C THR A 344 -1.19 11.00 -12.19
N SER A 345 -2.50 10.79 -12.10
CA SER A 345 -3.11 10.00 -11.05
C SER A 345 -3.16 8.51 -11.40
N ILE A 346 -2.92 7.67 -10.39
CA ILE A 346 -3.04 6.21 -10.42
C ILE A 346 -3.94 5.81 -9.26
N ILE A 347 -5.02 5.07 -9.54
CA ILE A 347 -5.94 4.58 -8.51
C ILE A 347 -5.60 3.13 -8.18
N VAL A 348 -5.65 2.77 -6.91
CA VAL A 348 -5.58 1.39 -6.43
C VAL A 348 -6.84 1.09 -5.64
N CYS A 349 -7.56 0.07 -6.06
CA CYS A 349 -8.72 -0.43 -5.35
C CYS A 349 -8.91 -1.92 -5.59
N HIS A 350 -9.87 -2.53 -4.90
CA HIS A 350 -10.06 -3.98 -4.98
C HIS A 350 -11.05 -4.38 -6.07
N HIS A 351 -12.26 -3.81 -6.04
CA HIS A 351 -13.33 -4.13 -6.98
C HIS A 351 -13.39 -3.15 -8.15
N ASP A 352 -13.89 -3.63 -9.29
CA ASP A 352 -14.17 -2.80 -10.45
C ASP A 352 -15.52 -2.07 -10.33
N PRO A 353 -15.56 -0.73 -10.15
CA PRO A 353 -16.80 0.06 -10.08
C PRO A 353 -17.67 0.03 -11.33
N ARG A 354 -17.19 -0.52 -12.45
CA ARG A 354 -17.98 -0.68 -13.70
C ARG A 354 -18.93 -1.87 -13.64
N GLY A 355 -18.70 -2.83 -12.74
CA GLY A 355 -19.57 -3.98 -12.48
C GLY A 355 -19.61 -5.07 -13.57
N ASP A 356 -19.46 -4.73 -14.85
CA ASP A 356 -19.62 -5.64 -16.01
C ASP A 356 -18.30 -6.21 -16.56
N ILE A 357 -17.51 -6.90 -15.73
CA ILE A 357 -16.32 -7.61 -16.23
C ILE A 357 -16.56 -9.11 -16.46
N HIS A 358 -17.74 -9.63 -16.11
CA HIS A 358 -18.11 -11.05 -16.19
C HIS A 358 -19.01 -11.42 -17.38
N ALA A 359 -18.82 -10.80 -18.54
CA ALA A 359 -19.13 -11.48 -19.81
C ALA A 359 -18.37 -12.84 -19.94
N LEU A 360 -17.43 -13.13 -19.03
CA LEU A 360 -16.69 -14.39 -18.83
C LEU A 360 -17.42 -15.44 -17.95
N GLY A 361 -18.54 -15.10 -17.30
CA GLY A 361 -19.25 -15.94 -16.32
C GLY A 361 -20.40 -16.81 -16.85
N GLY A 362 -20.72 -16.74 -18.15
CA GLY A 362 -21.74 -17.58 -18.81
C GLY A 362 -23.15 -16.98 -18.88
N GLU A 363 -23.91 -17.41 -19.90
CA GLU A 363 -25.13 -16.78 -20.48
C GLU A 363 -26.36 -16.56 -19.56
N ASN A 364 -26.29 -16.65 -18.23
CA ASN A 364 -27.47 -16.60 -17.35
C ASN A 364 -27.31 -15.70 -16.09
N ASN A 365 -26.57 -14.59 -16.18
CA ASN A 365 -26.45 -13.62 -15.10
C ASN A 365 -27.61 -12.59 -15.14
N PRO A 366 -28.28 -12.25 -14.00
CA PRO A 366 -29.21 -11.13 -13.91
C PRO A 366 -28.65 -9.79 -14.43
N ALA A 367 -27.36 -9.51 -14.22
CA ALA A 367 -26.69 -8.33 -14.79
C ALA A 367 -26.51 -8.40 -16.32
N ASP A 368 -26.57 -9.60 -16.92
CA ASP A 368 -26.63 -9.78 -18.37
C ASP A 368 -28.07 -9.61 -18.91
N GLU A 369 -29.08 -9.82 -18.06
CA GLU A 369 -30.50 -9.67 -18.45
C GLU A 369 -30.89 -8.20 -18.64
N ASP A 370 -30.38 -7.29 -17.81
CA ASP A 370 -30.57 -5.84 -17.94
C ASP A 370 -29.37 -5.11 -18.59
N LYS A 371 -28.21 -5.78 -18.72
CA LYS A 371 -26.98 -5.29 -19.33
C LYS A 371 -26.39 -4.06 -18.65
N ASP A 372 -26.66 -3.89 -17.37
CA ASP A 372 -26.21 -2.71 -16.66
C ASP A 372 -24.94 -2.93 -15.83
N GLY A 373 -24.49 -4.19 -15.72
CA GLY A 373 -23.26 -4.55 -15.02
C GLY A 373 -23.36 -4.62 -13.51
N TYR A 374 -24.49 -4.25 -12.90
CA TYR A 374 -24.61 -4.15 -11.46
C TYR A 374 -25.55 -5.22 -10.92
N ALA A 375 -25.04 -6.03 -10.00
CA ALA A 375 -25.90 -7.00 -9.35
C ALA A 375 -26.73 -6.33 -8.25
N GLU A 376 -27.99 -6.02 -8.57
CA GLU A 376 -29.04 -5.85 -7.58
C GLU A 376 -29.38 -7.23 -6.97
N ALA A 377 -28.50 -7.75 -6.10
CA ALA A 377 -28.70 -9.04 -5.46
C ALA A 377 -29.98 -9.01 -4.60
N THR A 378 -31.10 -9.44 -5.19
CA THR A 378 -32.42 -9.46 -4.57
C THR A 378 -32.77 -10.85 -3.99
N GLU A 379 -32.08 -11.92 -4.43
CA GLU A 379 -32.23 -13.28 -3.89
C GLU A 379 -30.92 -13.85 -3.30
N PHE A 380 -31.05 -14.70 -2.27
CA PHE A 380 -29.92 -15.26 -1.50
C PHE A 380 -28.95 -16.13 -2.33
N LEU A 381 -29.41 -16.74 -3.42
CA LEU A 381 -28.54 -17.50 -4.32
C LEU A 381 -27.72 -16.58 -5.24
N ASP A 382 -28.28 -15.44 -5.66
CA ASP A 382 -27.62 -14.49 -6.57
C ASP A 382 -26.45 -13.78 -5.88
N CYS A 383 -26.54 -13.59 -4.56
CA CYS A 383 -25.42 -13.10 -3.74
C CYS A 383 -24.14 -13.94 -3.93
N LEU A 384 -24.23 -15.25 -4.22
CA LEU A 384 -23.06 -16.13 -4.36
C LEU A 384 -22.33 -15.99 -5.70
N TYR A 385 -22.97 -15.43 -6.72
CA TYR A 385 -22.47 -15.43 -8.11
C TYR A 385 -22.08 -14.04 -8.62
N HIS A 386 -22.49 -12.95 -7.96
CA HIS A 386 -22.21 -11.59 -8.41
C HIS A 386 -21.36 -10.83 -7.40
N GLN A 387 -20.06 -10.75 -7.69
CA GLN A 387 -19.06 -10.41 -6.68
C GLN A 387 -18.38 -9.06 -6.94
N GLU A 388 -18.49 -8.46 -8.13
CA GLU A 388 -17.75 -7.23 -8.45
C GLU A 388 -18.28 -5.98 -7.75
N TRP A 389 -19.49 -5.52 -8.09
CA TRP A 389 -20.04 -4.29 -7.54
C TRP A 389 -21.52 -4.42 -7.19
N ASN A 390 -21.90 -3.99 -5.97
CA ASN A 390 -23.26 -4.15 -5.44
C ASN A 390 -23.97 -2.81 -5.13
N ASP A 391 -23.34 -1.67 -5.43
CA ASP A 391 -23.95 -0.35 -5.25
C ASP A 391 -23.78 0.52 -6.51
N LYS A 392 -24.70 0.33 -7.46
CA LYS A 392 -24.70 1.00 -8.75
C LYS A 392 -24.47 2.52 -8.66
N GLU A 393 -25.13 3.19 -7.72
CA GLU A 393 -25.02 4.65 -7.60
C GLU A 393 -23.59 5.09 -7.28
N SER A 394 -22.90 4.42 -6.35
CA SER A 394 -21.52 4.78 -6.03
C SER A 394 -20.53 4.36 -7.12
N GLY A 395 -20.78 3.25 -7.82
CA GLY A 395 -19.95 2.81 -8.96
C GLY A 395 -20.02 3.82 -10.11
N GLU A 396 -21.23 4.23 -10.50
CA GLU A 396 -21.45 5.26 -11.52
C GLU A 396 -20.81 6.59 -11.12
N LYS A 397 -20.88 7.00 -9.85
CA LYS A 397 -20.22 8.23 -9.37
C LYS A 397 -18.71 8.17 -9.56
N MET A 398 -18.06 7.09 -9.14
CA MET A 398 -16.61 6.94 -9.30
C MET A 398 -16.18 6.99 -10.77
N VAL A 399 -16.87 6.24 -11.65
CA VAL A 399 -16.59 6.24 -13.09
C VAL A 399 -16.81 7.62 -13.71
N ASN A 400 -17.85 8.34 -13.29
CA ASN A 400 -18.12 9.70 -13.78
C ASN A 400 -17.06 10.70 -13.33
N ILE A 401 -16.57 10.62 -12.08
CA ILE A 401 -15.46 11.46 -11.59
C ILE A 401 -14.23 11.27 -12.48
N ILE A 402 -13.87 10.02 -12.77
CA ILE A 402 -12.71 9.69 -13.62
C ILE A 402 -12.87 10.31 -15.01
N ARG A 403 -14.03 10.08 -15.66
CA ARG A 403 -14.34 10.63 -16.98
C ARG A 403 -14.32 12.15 -17.02
N GLU A 404 -14.89 12.80 -16.02
CA GLU A 404 -14.94 14.26 -15.94
C GLU A 404 -13.52 14.84 -15.82
N ILE A 405 -12.69 14.34 -14.91
CA ILE A 405 -11.30 14.79 -14.73
C ILE A 405 -10.48 14.60 -16.01
N ASN A 406 -10.58 13.45 -16.66
CA ASN A 406 -9.84 13.19 -17.90
C ASN A 406 -10.33 14.03 -19.07
N SER A 407 -11.63 14.37 -19.12
CA SER A 407 -12.17 15.29 -20.13
C SER A 407 -11.58 16.70 -19.99
N PHE A 408 -11.32 17.16 -18.76
CA PHE A 408 -10.64 18.43 -18.50
C PHE A 408 -9.16 18.35 -18.88
N SER A 409 -8.48 17.28 -18.50
CA SER A 409 -7.05 17.08 -18.81
C SER A 409 -6.77 16.96 -20.31
N THR A 410 -7.70 16.40 -21.08
CA THR A 410 -7.64 16.40 -22.55
C THR A 410 -7.71 17.81 -23.13
N SER A 411 -8.42 18.72 -22.45
CA SER A 411 -8.64 20.10 -22.90
C SER A 411 -7.55 21.06 -22.44
N ASP A 412 -6.83 20.75 -21.35
CA ASP A 412 -5.77 21.55 -20.76
C ASP A 412 -4.54 20.68 -20.40
N PRO A 413 -3.41 20.80 -21.12
CA PRO A 413 -2.22 19.98 -20.90
C PRO A 413 -1.49 20.29 -19.59
N TYR A 414 -1.92 21.30 -18.81
CA TYR A 414 -1.38 21.56 -17.48
C TYR A 414 -2.12 20.80 -16.38
N LEU A 415 -3.27 20.19 -16.69
CA LEU A 415 -4.00 19.34 -15.77
C LEU A 415 -3.53 17.89 -15.91
N GLY A 416 -3.38 17.23 -14.76
CA GLY A 416 -3.00 15.84 -14.68
C GLY A 416 -4.17 14.89 -14.93
N ALA A 417 -3.93 13.85 -15.73
CA ALA A 417 -4.94 12.83 -16.05
C ALA A 417 -4.87 11.65 -15.07
N ILE A 418 -5.98 10.93 -14.94
CA ILE A 418 -6.05 9.61 -14.30
C ILE A 418 -5.69 8.59 -15.38
N SER A 419 -4.52 7.97 -15.25
CA SER A 419 -3.96 7.12 -16.31
C SER A 419 -4.29 5.65 -16.14
N HIS A 420 -4.25 5.15 -14.90
CA HIS A 420 -4.33 3.72 -14.60
C HIS A 420 -5.12 3.46 -13.31
N ILE A 421 -5.85 2.35 -13.29
CA ILE A 421 -6.57 1.82 -12.14
C ILE A 421 -6.14 0.38 -11.94
N PHE A 422 -5.51 0.09 -10.81
CA PHE A 422 -5.08 -1.26 -10.43
C PHE A 422 -6.12 -1.93 -9.53
N LEU A 423 -6.46 -3.17 -9.88
CA LEU A 423 -7.60 -3.94 -9.37
C LEU A 423 -7.18 -5.36 -8.96
N GLY A 424 -7.95 -5.95 -8.04
CA GLY A 424 -7.82 -7.34 -7.59
C GLY A 424 -9.12 -8.10 -7.77
N HIS A 425 -9.51 -8.88 -6.76
CA HIS A 425 -10.84 -9.51 -6.59
C HIS A 425 -11.16 -10.67 -7.56
N VAL A 426 -10.88 -10.49 -8.86
CA VAL A 426 -11.21 -11.46 -9.92
C VAL A 426 -10.24 -12.64 -9.93
N HIS A 427 -9.08 -12.48 -9.28
CA HIS A 427 -7.99 -13.46 -9.26
C HIS A 427 -7.49 -13.87 -10.65
N SER A 428 -7.66 -12.99 -11.63
CA SER A 428 -7.30 -13.21 -13.02
C SER A 428 -6.62 -11.98 -13.58
N ASP A 429 -5.77 -12.19 -14.57
CA ASP A 429 -5.06 -11.11 -15.24
C ASP A 429 -5.77 -10.68 -16.52
N PHE A 430 -6.13 -9.41 -16.60
CA PHE A 430 -6.52 -8.76 -17.84
C PHE A 430 -6.36 -7.25 -17.73
N VAL A 431 -6.21 -6.63 -18.90
CA VAL A 431 -6.04 -5.19 -19.02
C VAL A 431 -7.02 -4.70 -20.07
N ASP A 432 -7.71 -3.62 -19.77
CA ASP A 432 -8.63 -2.98 -20.70
C ASP A 432 -8.44 -1.46 -20.70
N LEU A 433 -8.76 -0.83 -21.83
CA LEU A 433 -8.75 0.62 -22.01
C LEU A 433 -10.20 1.12 -22.08
N ASP A 434 -10.61 1.97 -21.15
CA ASP A 434 -11.88 2.68 -21.26
C ASP A 434 -11.73 3.87 -22.22
N GLU A 435 -12.11 3.68 -23.48
CA GLU A 435 -12.02 4.73 -24.52
C GLU A 435 -12.78 6.02 -24.18
N GLU A 436 -13.78 5.96 -23.28
CA GLU A 436 -14.53 7.16 -22.87
C GLU A 436 -13.73 8.04 -21.92
N SER A 437 -12.88 7.44 -21.08
CA SER A 437 -12.03 8.16 -20.13
C SER A 437 -10.56 8.21 -20.52
N ASP A 438 -10.11 7.43 -21.51
CA ASP A 438 -8.69 7.20 -21.82
C ASP A 438 -7.90 6.68 -20.61
N THR A 439 -8.53 5.78 -19.83
CA THR A 439 -7.96 5.19 -18.61
C THR A 439 -7.74 3.69 -18.76
N TRP A 440 -6.57 3.20 -18.36
CA TRP A 440 -6.29 1.77 -18.31
C TRP A 440 -6.77 1.14 -17.01
N TRP A 441 -7.53 0.05 -17.11
CA TRP A 441 -8.01 -0.74 -15.98
C TRP A 441 -7.24 -2.06 -15.97
N ILE A 442 -6.54 -2.33 -14.88
CA ILE A 442 -5.58 -3.43 -14.77
C ILE A 442 -6.04 -4.35 -13.64
N HIS A 443 -6.62 -5.48 -14.03
CA HIS A 443 -6.90 -6.58 -13.13
C HIS A 443 -5.68 -7.45 -13.01
N THR A 444 -5.27 -7.70 -11.77
CA THR A 444 -4.13 -8.57 -11.48
C THR A 444 -4.54 -9.87 -10.83
N THR A 445 -3.81 -10.93 -11.16
CA THR A 445 -3.99 -12.24 -10.54
C THR A 445 -3.76 -12.17 -9.03
N SER A 446 -4.21 -13.22 -8.36
CA SER A 446 -4.03 -13.39 -6.94
C SER A 446 -2.62 -13.85 -6.55
N ALA A 447 -2.12 -13.39 -5.40
CA ALA A 447 -0.86 -13.87 -4.84
C ALA A 447 -0.98 -15.20 -4.07
N GLY A 448 -2.19 -15.63 -3.67
CA GLY A 448 -2.38 -16.83 -2.83
C GLY A 448 -3.73 -17.55 -2.91
N SER A 449 -4.65 -17.08 -3.75
CA SER A 449 -6.05 -17.45 -3.83
C SER A 449 -6.50 -17.48 -5.30
N ALA A 450 -6.22 -18.57 -5.99
CA ALA A 450 -6.83 -18.88 -7.28
C ALA A 450 -6.70 -20.39 -7.48
N ARG A 451 -7.83 -21.11 -7.50
CA ARG A 451 -7.83 -22.59 -7.42
C ARG A 451 -8.77 -23.27 -8.41
N ASN A 452 -9.63 -22.50 -9.10
CA ASN A 452 -10.75 -23.08 -9.84
C ASN A 452 -10.66 -22.92 -11.36
N SER A 453 -9.75 -22.09 -11.90
CA SER A 453 -9.46 -22.04 -13.34
C SER A 453 -8.06 -22.62 -13.63
N SER A 454 -7.92 -23.29 -14.77
CA SER A 454 -6.62 -23.76 -15.30
C SER A 454 -5.72 -22.62 -15.77
N ASP A 455 -6.28 -21.42 -15.85
CA ASP A 455 -5.66 -20.25 -16.44
C ASP A 455 -5.22 -19.25 -15.33
N ASP A 456 -5.50 -19.54 -14.05
CA ASP A 456 -5.12 -18.71 -12.90
C ASP A 456 -3.80 -19.19 -12.26
N PHE A 457 -2.74 -18.40 -12.35
CA PHE A 457 -1.47 -18.62 -11.65
C PHE A 457 -1.28 -17.61 -10.51
N TRP A 458 -0.48 -17.93 -9.49
CA TRP A 458 -0.22 -16.99 -8.40
C TRP A 458 0.93 -16.04 -8.70
N GLY A 459 0.74 -14.74 -8.49
CA GLY A 459 1.77 -13.77 -8.87
C GLY A 459 1.60 -12.34 -8.38
N TYR A 460 2.42 -11.47 -8.94
CA TYR A 460 2.41 -10.02 -8.78
C TYR A 460 2.87 -9.35 -10.09
N ARG A 461 2.70 -8.03 -10.18
CA ARG A 461 3.14 -7.22 -11.32
C ARG A 461 4.27 -6.29 -10.96
N VAL A 462 5.29 -6.26 -11.80
CA VAL A 462 6.32 -5.22 -11.80
C VAL A 462 5.89 -4.15 -12.79
N ILE A 463 5.64 -2.96 -12.29
CA ILE A 463 5.26 -1.80 -13.11
C ILE A 463 6.51 -0.96 -13.32
N GLU A 464 6.89 -0.75 -14.58
CA GLU A 464 8.04 0.07 -14.96
C GLU A 464 7.56 1.44 -15.41
N ILE A 465 8.11 2.47 -14.76
CA ILE A 465 7.94 3.87 -15.10
C ILE A 465 9.22 4.33 -15.80
N GLU A 466 9.08 4.94 -16.97
CA GLU A 466 10.15 5.63 -17.70
C GLU A 466 9.68 7.01 -18.11
N ASN A 467 10.45 8.06 -17.78
CA ASN A 467 10.09 9.46 -18.03
C ASN A 467 8.67 9.78 -17.55
N ASP A 468 8.34 9.38 -16.34
CA ASP A 468 7.05 9.58 -15.68
C ASP A 468 5.84 8.87 -16.32
N GLN A 469 6.06 7.97 -17.28
CA GLN A 469 5.01 7.20 -17.93
C GLN A 469 5.13 5.72 -17.61
N ILE A 470 4.00 5.04 -17.40
CA ILE A 470 3.97 3.57 -17.33
C ILE A 470 4.29 3.04 -18.72
N VAL A 471 5.44 2.37 -18.85
CA VAL A 471 5.87 1.74 -20.11
C VAL A 471 5.71 0.23 -20.10
N ARG A 472 5.57 -0.36 -18.90
CA ARG A 472 5.36 -1.79 -18.74
C ARG A 472 4.54 -2.08 -17.50
N VAL A 473 3.51 -2.90 -17.68
CA VAL A 473 2.68 -3.47 -16.61
C VAL A 473 2.85 -4.98 -16.46
N ASN A 474 3.61 -5.61 -17.37
CA ASN A 474 3.83 -7.05 -17.38
C ASN A 474 5.21 -7.44 -17.92
N GLN A 475 5.85 -8.44 -17.32
CA GLN A 475 7.11 -8.98 -17.83
C GLN A 475 6.82 -10.13 -18.80
N THR A 476 6.47 -9.84 -20.05
CA THR A 476 6.63 -10.81 -21.14
C THR A 476 6.70 -10.16 -22.51
N ALA A 477 7.91 -9.80 -22.91
CA ALA A 477 8.33 -9.89 -24.32
C ALA A 477 9.83 -10.21 -24.32
N PRO A 478 10.30 -11.24 -25.04
CA PRO A 478 11.71 -11.41 -25.32
C PRO A 478 12.26 -10.16 -26.02
N GLU A 479 13.54 -9.88 -25.79
CA GLU A 479 14.25 -8.77 -26.42
C GLU A 479 14.13 -8.85 -27.95
N GLY A 480 13.37 -7.93 -28.57
CA GLY A 480 13.27 -7.77 -30.02
C GLY A 480 11.89 -7.90 -30.68
N GLU A 481 10.80 -8.10 -29.93
CA GLU A 481 9.44 -7.97 -30.47
C GLU A 481 8.77 -6.67 -29.96
N GLU A 482 8.41 -5.78 -30.88
CA GLU A 482 7.54 -4.63 -30.59
C GLU A 482 6.11 -5.13 -30.40
N ILE A 483 5.61 -5.08 -29.16
CA ILE A 483 4.18 -5.22 -28.87
C ILE A 483 3.54 -3.84 -29.05
N PRO A 484 2.42 -3.71 -29.79
CA PRO A 484 1.62 -2.48 -29.76
C PRO A 484 1.19 -2.18 -28.30
N PRO A 485 1.04 -0.92 -27.89
CA PRO A 485 0.58 -0.60 -26.54
C PRO A 485 -0.87 -1.11 -26.37
N GLY A 486 -1.01 -2.30 -25.77
CA GLY A 486 -2.28 -2.89 -25.31
C GLY A 486 -3.27 -3.28 -26.40
N ASP A 487 -3.21 -4.57 -26.79
CA ASP A 487 -4.22 -5.44 -27.45
C ASP A 487 -4.91 -4.98 -28.76
N ASP A 488 -4.86 -5.83 -29.80
CA ASP A 488 -5.53 -5.59 -31.09
C ASP A 488 -6.48 -6.77 -31.50
N ASP A 489 -7.23 -7.35 -30.54
CA ASP A 489 -8.54 -8.07 -30.72
C ASP A 489 -8.47 -9.39 -31.58
N PRO A 490 -9.46 -10.35 -31.68
CA PRO A 490 -10.87 -10.36 -31.28
C PRO A 490 -11.44 -11.67 -30.67
N THR A 491 -10.69 -12.43 -29.87
CA THR A 491 -11.19 -13.62 -29.13
C THR A 491 -10.60 -13.73 -27.70
N ASN A 492 -10.42 -12.58 -27.06
CA ASN A 492 -9.55 -12.30 -25.91
C ASN A 492 -9.90 -13.04 -24.58
N ASN A 493 -9.59 -14.34 -24.46
CA ASN A 493 -9.08 -14.89 -23.17
C ASN A 493 -8.59 -16.36 -23.17
N GLN A 494 -8.28 -17.00 -24.31
CA GLN A 494 -7.78 -18.39 -24.24
C GLN A 494 -6.73 -18.68 -25.32
N LYS A 495 -5.48 -18.23 -25.10
CA LYS A 495 -4.24 -18.85 -25.64
C LYS A 495 -2.94 -18.07 -25.41
N TRP A 496 -2.88 -17.19 -24.42
CA TRP A 496 -1.68 -16.40 -24.18
C TRP A 496 -0.96 -16.96 -22.95
N ASP A 497 0.27 -17.39 -23.18
CA ASP A 497 1.23 -17.83 -22.17
C ASP A 497 1.70 -16.58 -21.41
N TYR A 498 0.81 -16.02 -20.59
CA TYR A 498 1.11 -14.85 -19.76
C TYR A 498 2.09 -15.29 -18.68
N GLN A 499 3.38 -15.10 -18.90
CA GLN A 499 4.33 -15.10 -17.80
C GLN A 499 4.11 -13.80 -17.05
N SER A 500 3.17 -13.86 -16.13
CA SER A 500 3.31 -13.08 -14.91
C SER A 500 4.62 -13.45 -14.24
N TYR A 501 5.06 -12.65 -13.28
CA TYR A 501 5.87 -13.28 -12.23
C TYR A 501 4.93 -14.25 -11.54
N ALA A 502 4.86 -15.48 -12.03
CA ALA A 502 4.53 -16.60 -11.19
C ALA A 502 5.48 -16.40 -10.01
N SER A 503 4.94 -15.96 -8.87
CA SER A 503 5.75 -15.76 -7.68
C SER A 503 6.38 -17.10 -7.32
N TYR A 504 7.20 -17.18 -6.29
CA TYR A 504 7.74 -18.47 -5.80
C TYR A 504 8.85 -19.05 -6.68
N ASN A 505 9.51 -18.21 -7.49
CA ASN A 505 10.53 -18.67 -8.43
C ASN A 505 11.93 -18.11 -8.13
N ILE A 506 12.07 -17.18 -7.18
CA ILE A 506 13.39 -16.77 -6.68
C ILE A 506 13.62 -17.35 -5.28
N PHE A 507 14.65 -18.18 -5.13
CA PHE A 507 15.03 -18.76 -3.84
C PHE A 507 16.38 -18.24 -3.37
N ILE A 508 16.43 -17.81 -2.11
CA ILE A 508 17.64 -17.26 -1.49
C ILE A 508 17.98 -18.09 -0.25
N THR A 509 19.17 -18.68 -0.25
CA THR A 509 19.65 -19.53 0.85
C THR A 509 21.04 -19.11 1.29
N THR A 510 21.28 -19.06 2.61
CA THR A 510 22.65 -18.91 3.12
C THR A 510 23.30 -20.28 3.20
N THR A 511 24.34 -20.52 2.39
CA THR A 511 24.98 -21.84 2.24
C THR A 511 26.27 -21.97 3.03
N GLN A 512 26.93 -20.86 3.38
CA GLN A 512 28.14 -20.85 4.21
C GLN A 512 28.21 -19.59 5.07
N GLY A 513 28.67 -19.77 6.32
CA GLY A 513 28.78 -18.69 7.31
C GLY A 513 27.42 -18.29 7.90
N SER A 514 27.43 -17.75 9.12
CA SER A 514 26.23 -17.19 9.73
C SER A 514 26.02 -15.76 9.24
N ASN A 515 24.90 -15.52 8.54
CA ASN A 515 24.50 -14.17 8.12
C ASN A 515 23.80 -13.41 9.28
N ASP A 516 24.53 -13.15 10.36
CA ASP A 516 24.05 -12.52 11.60
C ASP A 516 25.06 -11.50 12.20
N GLY A 517 26.10 -11.17 11.43
CA GLY A 517 27.20 -10.29 11.86
C GLY A 517 28.30 -10.98 12.65
N THR A 518 28.29 -12.31 12.79
CA THR A 518 29.36 -13.04 13.50
C THR A 518 30.42 -13.63 12.58
N SER A 519 30.09 -13.89 11.31
CA SER A 519 31.00 -14.51 10.35
C SER A 519 31.70 -13.47 9.47
N SER A 520 33.01 -13.61 9.27
CA SER A 520 33.77 -12.79 8.30
C SER A 520 33.73 -13.34 6.87
N LEU A 521 33.00 -14.43 6.64
CA LEU A 521 32.72 -15.03 5.35
C LEU A 521 31.26 -15.45 5.35
N VAL A 522 30.47 -14.95 4.40
CA VAL A 522 29.09 -15.36 4.20
C VAL A 522 28.89 -15.63 2.71
N VAL A 523 28.24 -16.74 2.39
CA VAL A 523 27.85 -17.12 1.04
C VAL A 523 26.35 -17.30 1.00
N GLN A 524 25.71 -16.55 0.10
CA GLN A 524 24.30 -16.70 -0.22
C GLN A 524 24.17 -17.21 -1.66
N GLU A 525 23.27 -18.16 -1.84
CA GLU A 525 22.87 -18.71 -3.12
C GLU A 525 21.55 -18.07 -3.53
N VAL A 526 21.47 -17.55 -4.75
CA VAL A 526 20.24 -17.04 -5.36
C VAL A 526 19.95 -17.90 -6.58
N THR A 527 18.80 -18.57 -6.59
CA THR A 527 18.34 -19.37 -7.72
C THR A 527 17.15 -18.70 -8.36
N ASN A 528 17.19 -18.55 -9.69
CA ASN A 528 16.12 -18.01 -10.49
C ASN A 528 15.46 -19.12 -11.32
N HIS A 529 14.18 -19.39 -11.07
CA HIS A 529 13.37 -20.34 -11.83
C HIS A 529 12.41 -19.65 -12.80
N LEU A 530 12.50 -18.33 -12.95
CA LEU A 530 11.78 -17.59 -13.98
C LEU A 530 12.44 -17.83 -15.34
N GLU A 531 11.70 -17.50 -16.40
CA GLU A 531 12.21 -17.51 -17.77
C GLU A 531 12.92 -16.21 -18.17
N THR A 532 12.97 -15.24 -17.25
CA THR A 532 13.58 -13.92 -17.42
C THR A 532 14.71 -13.70 -16.41
N SER A 533 15.73 -12.94 -16.79
CA SER A 533 16.80 -12.56 -15.86
C SER A 533 16.23 -11.64 -14.79
N VAL A 534 16.68 -11.84 -13.55
CA VAL A 534 16.28 -11.01 -12.42
C VAL A 534 17.49 -10.39 -11.76
N SER A 535 17.33 -9.16 -11.30
CA SER A 535 18.33 -8.43 -10.51
C SER A 535 17.71 -7.97 -9.21
N GLY A 536 18.47 -8.04 -8.12
CA GLY A 536 17.99 -7.66 -6.80
C GLY A 536 19.14 -7.43 -5.82
N VAL A 537 18.78 -7.23 -4.56
CA VAL A 537 19.70 -6.83 -3.48
C VAL A 537 19.66 -7.84 -2.35
N LEU A 538 20.85 -8.29 -1.95
CA LEU A 538 21.07 -9.14 -0.78
C LEU A 538 21.63 -8.32 0.37
N LYS A 539 21.13 -8.58 1.59
CA LYS A 539 21.70 -8.03 2.83
C LYS A 539 22.68 -9.01 3.46
N PHE A 540 23.92 -8.56 3.62
CA PHE A 540 24.97 -9.30 4.34
C PHE A 540 25.32 -8.60 5.65
N TYR A 541 25.23 -9.33 6.74
CA TYR A 541 25.55 -8.87 8.09
C TYR A 541 26.93 -9.37 8.49
N MET A 542 27.89 -8.45 8.62
CA MET A 542 29.31 -8.78 8.83
C MET A 542 29.86 -8.12 10.10
N PRO A 543 30.85 -8.70 10.80
CA PRO A 543 31.54 -8.05 11.90
C PRO A 543 32.44 -6.91 11.40
N LYS A 544 32.64 -5.87 12.19
CA LYS A 544 33.68 -4.87 11.92
C LYS A 544 35.03 -5.40 12.39
N VAL A 545 35.94 -5.71 11.47
CA VAL A 545 37.21 -6.38 11.79
C VAL A 545 38.32 -5.40 12.24
N LYS A 546 38.36 -4.16 11.71
CA LYS A 546 39.33 -3.09 12.09
C LYS A 546 38.75 -1.68 11.90
N GLU A 547 39.29 -0.68 12.62
CA GLU A 547 38.86 0.73 12.53
C GLU A 547 39.43 1.50 11.33
N GLU A 548 40.62 1.13 10.84
CA GLU A 548 41.39 1.91 9.85
C GLU A 548 41.01 1.64 8.38
N ASP A 549 40.16 0.63 8.08
CA ASP A 549 39.80 0.23 6.71
C ASP A 549 38.60 1.03 6.12
N SER A 550 38.27 2.20 6.69
CA SER A 550 37.12 3.02 6.26
C SER A 550 37.35 3.80 4.97
N GLU A 551 38.60 3.99 4.52
CA GLU A 551 38.92 4.85 3.36
C GLU A 551 38.43 4.27 2.01
N GLN A 552 38.07 2.98 1.94
CA GLN A 552 37.62 2.32 0.70
C GLN A 552 36.12 1.97 0.68
N ASN A 553 35.33 2.39 1.67
CA ASN A 553 33.90 2.04 1.82
C ASN A 553 33.55 0.54 1.78
N ASN A 554 34.55 -0.35 1.78
CA ASN A 554 34.37 -1.82 1.76
C ASN A 554 34.87 -2.49 3.05
N TYR A 555 35.51 -1.75 3.97
CA TYR A 555 36.00 -2.26 5.26
C TYR A 555 36.88 -3.52 5.15
N GLY A 556 37.63 -3.66 4.04
CA GLY A 556 38.47 -4.83 3.77
C GLY A 556 37.72 -6.06 3.28
N TYR A 557 36.40 -5.96 3.04
CA TYR A 557 35.61 -7.03 2.45
C TYR A 557 35.71 -7.03 0.92
N GLN A 558 35.70 -8.21 0.33
CA GLN A 558 35.59 -8.44 -1.10
C GLN A 558 34.31 -9.20 -1.41
N VAL A 559 33.65 -8.81 -2.49
CA VAL A 559 32.43 -9.44 -3.00
C VAL A 559 32.73 -10.18 -4.30
N SER A 560 32.14 -11.36 -4.48
CA SER A 560 32.09 -12.06 -5.76
C SER A 560 30.66 -12.50 -6.06
N GLY A 561 30.27 -12.54 -7.34
CA GLY A 561 28.89 -12.84 -7.76
C GLY A 561 27.94 -11.63 -7.68
N GLY A 562 28.47 -10.44 -7.42
CA GLY A 562 27.70 -9.21 -7.28
C GLY A 562 28.58 -7.98 -7.04
N SER A 563 27.96 -6.85 -6.75
CA SER A 563 28.61 -5.57 -6.43
C SER A 563 28.04 -4.96 -5.15
N ILE A 564 28.90 -4.35 -4.32
CA ILE A 564 28.46 -3.63 -3.14
C ILE A 564 27.80 -2.33 -3.59
N ARG A 565 26.48 -2.22 -3.38
CA ARG A 565 25.71 -1.00 -3.59
C ARG A 565 25.98 0.02 -2.50
N GLN A 566 25.88 -0.42 -1.24
CA GLN A 566 26.01 0.43 -0.07
C GLN A 566 26.51 -0.37 1.13
N VAL A 567 27.18 0.31 2.07
CA VAL A 567 27.52 -0.24 3.38
C VAL A 567 27.02 0.70 4.46
N ALA A 568 26.37 0.13 5.46
CA ALA A 568 25.89 0.85 6.62
C ALA A 568 26.39 0.21 7.92
N LYS A 569 26.25 0.94 9.03
CA LYS A 569 26.76 0.53 10.34
C LYS A 569 25.60 0.26 11.28
N SER A 570 25.73 -0.78 12.10
CA SER A 570 24.74 -1.09 13.11
C SER A 570 24.69 -0.08 14.25
N GLY A 571 23.72 -0.26 15.14
CA GLY A 571 23.58 0.51 16.37
C GLY A 571 23.00 1.90 16.15
N ILE A 572 22.99 2.69 17.23
CA ILE A 572 22.44 4.04 17.24
C ILE A 572 23.43 4.99 16.56
N ASP A 573 22.95 5.69 15.54
CA ASP A 573 23.66 6.68 14.75
C ASP A 573 25.00 6.14 14.18
N GLY A 574 25.00 4.86 13.81
CA GLY A 574 26.15 4.18 13.18
C GLY A 574 27.33 3.89 14.12
N ASN A 575 27.10 3.83 15.43
CA ASN A 575 28.14 3.58 16.44
C ASN A 575 28.39 2.10 16.78
N GLY A 576 27.77 1.17 16.05
CA GLY A 576 27.90 -0.26 16.27
C GLY A 576 29.19 -0.87 15.70
N ASP A 577 29.42 -2.13 16.08
CA ASP A 577 30.57 -2.96 15.70
C ASP A 577 30.24 -3.97 14.59
N LYS A 578 29.07 -3.86 13.97
CA LYS A 578 28.66 -4.66 12.82
C LYS A 578 28.40 -3.77 11.61
N LEU A 579 28.55 -4.38 10.44
CA LEU A 579 28.37 -3.78 9.13
C LEU A 579 27.22 -4.49 8.41
N ILE A 580 26.47 -3.71 7.64
CA ILE A 580 25.39 -4.20 6.78
C ILE A 580 25.79 -3.83 5.36
N PHE A 581 26.04 -4.84 4.54
CA PHE A 581 26.37 -4.68 3.13
C PHE A 581 25.13 -4.98 2.30
N TYR A 582 24.78 -4.03 1.44
CA TYR A 582 23.77 -4.18 0.41
C TYR A 582 24.48 -4.58 -0.87
N VAL A 583 24.28 -5.81 -1.33
CA VAL A 583 24.98 -6.39 -2.48
C VAL A 583 23.98 -6.62 -3.59
N GLU A 584 24.18 -5.94 -4.71
CA GLU A 584 23.43 -6.16 -5.94
C GLU A 584 23.95 -7.40 -6.65
N THR A 585 23.03 -8.20 -7.18
CA THR A 585 23.34 -9.37 -7.99
C THR A 585 22.26 -9.58 -9.05
N ALA A 586 22.62 -10.26 -10.13
CA ALA A 586 21.70 -10.67 -11.18
C ALA A 586 21.83 -12.18 -11.39
N VAL A 587 20.72 -12.81 -11.75
CA VAL A 587 20.61 -14.25 -11.97
C VAL A 587 19.82 -14.48 -13.24
N ASP A 588 20.45 -15.16 -14.20
CA ASP A 588 19.83 -15.50 -15.47
C ASP A 588 18.77 -16.61 -15.31
N PRO A 589 17.86 -16.77 -16.29
CA PRO A 589 16.80 -17.76 -16.24
C PRO A 589 17.30 -19.17 -15.99
N GLY A 590 16.70 -19.86 -15.01
CA GLY A 590 17.05 -21.24 -14.67
C GLY A 590 18.45 -21.41 -14.05
N GLU A 591 19.14 -20.32 -13.73
CA GLU A 591 20.49 -20.35 -13.16
C GLU A 591 20.51 -20.15 -11.63
N THR A 592 21.67 -20.46 -11.06
CA THR A 592 21.99 -20.25 -9.65
C THR A 592 23.27 -19.43 -9.54
N THR A 593 23.19 -18.26 -8.92
CA THR A 593 24.34 -17.40 -8.65
C THR A 593 24.77 -17.52 -7.19
N MET A 594 26.08 -17.71 -6.98
CA MET A 594 26.69 -17.72 -5.65
C MET A 594 27.29 -16.34 -5.34
N VAL A 595 26.72 -15.66 -4.35
CA VAL A 595 27.20 -14.37 -3.89
C VAL A 595 27.98 -14.56 -2.59
N THR A 596 29.27 -14.23 -2.64
CA THR A 596 30.19 -14.38 -1.51
C THR A 596 30.65 -13.02 -1.05
N LEU A 597 30.57 -12.77 0.25
CA LEU A 597 31.19 -11.62 0.90
C LEU A 597 32.19 -12.12 1.95
N GLU A 598 33.47 -11.79 1.77
CA GLU A 598 34.55 -12.27 2.63
C GLU A 598 35.55 -11.20 3.01
N TYR A 599 36.04 -11.25 4.26
CA TYR A 599 37.11 -10.38 4.71
C TYR A 599 38.43 -10.81 4.09
N SER A 600 39.02 -9.94 3.28
CA SER A 600 40.31 -10.18 2.62
C SER A 600 41.36 -9.26 3.23
N LYS A 601 42.30 -9.85 3.96
CA LYS A 601 43.44 -9.14 4.54
C LYS A 601 44.42 -8.80 3.40
N ARG A 602 44.23 -7.65 2.76
CA ARG A 602 45.22 -7.10 1.81
C ARG A 602 46.53 -6.75 2.52
#